data_AF-W0RMK8-F1
#
_entry.id   AF-W0RMK8-F1
#
_cell.length_a   1.000
_cell.length_b   1.000
_cell.length_c   1.000
_cell.angle_alpha   90.00
_cell.angle_beta   90.00
_cell.angle_gamma   90.00
#
_symmetry.space_group_name_H-M   'P 1'
#
loop_
_entity.id
_entity.type
_entity.pdbx_description
1 polymer ?
#
loop_
_entity_poly.entity_id
_entity_poly.type
_entity_poly.pdbx_seq_one_letter_code
_entity_poly.pdbx_strand_id
1 'polypeptide(L)'
;MPNPLDPRRFLLDTAKRLFDDEVMGTAADAPPRLTGQALQSLHSLRMSRSRDKILENLDEMYREAFERAQTTGDSSQMATLDFAYRREQLYFEILLDIRDAMERR
;
A
#
# COMPACT_ATOMS: atom_id res chain seq x y z
N MET A 1 15.46 39.65 -35.89
CA MET A 1 14.28 40.15 -35.14
C MET A 1 13.18 39.11 -35.26
N PRO A 2 12.86 38.33 -34.22
CA PRO A 2 11.84 37.27 -34.31
C PRO A 2 10.43 37.87 -34.24
N ASN A 3 9.53 37.31 -35.04
CA ASN A 3 8.20 37.82 -35.37
C ASN A 3 7.22 37.72 -34.16
N PRO A 4 6.46 38.78 -33.79
CA PRO A 4 5.70 38.82 -32.54
C PRO A 4 4.29 38.19 -32.55
N LEU A 5 3.87 37.51 -33.63
CA LEU A 5 2.51 36.96 -33.74
C LEU A 5 2.53 35.52 -34.24
N ASP A 6 2.95 34.61 -33.38
CA ASP A 6 2.89 33.17 -33.64
C ASP A 6 1.69 32.56 -32.86
N PRO A 7 0.53 32.36 -33.50
CA PRO A 7 -0.72 31.98 -32.83
C PRO A 7 -0.64 30.61 -32.13
N ARG A 8 0.30 29.75 -32.56
CA ARG A 8 0.56 28.44 -31.94
C ARG A 8 1.15 28.55 -30.54
N ARG A 9 1.96 29.59 -30.29
CA ARG A 9 2.55 29.83 -28.97
C ARG A 9 1.52 30.34 -27.97
N PHE A 10 0.58 31.16 -28.43
CA PHE A 10 -0.51 31.67 -27.58
C PHE A 10 -1.47 30.57 -27.14
N LEU A 11 -1.77 29.61 -28.03
CA LEU A 11 -2.60 28.44 -27.71
C LEU A 11 -1.92 27.47 -26.72
N LEU A 12 -0.59 27.33 -26.78
CA LEU A 12 0.15 26.54 -25.82
C LEU A 12 0.22 27.20 -24.44
N ASP A 13 0.32 28.52 -24.38
CA ASP A 13 0.39 29.27 -23.13
C ASP A 13 -0.96 29.35 -22.41
N THR A 14 -2.06 29.49 -23.15
CA THR A 14 -3.42 29.41 -22.58
C THR A 14 -3.78 28.00 -22.11
N ALA A 15 -3.35 26.96 -22.84
CA ALA A 15 -3.49 25.58 -22.37
C ALA A 15 -2.67 25.35 -21.09
N LYS A 16 -1.42 25.82 -21.05
CA LYS A 16 -0.55 25.68 -19.87
C LYS A 16 -1.13 26.40 -18.64
N ARG A 17 -1.73 27.58 -18.81
CA ARG A 17 -2.37 28.33 -17.73
C ARG A 17 -3.64 27.65 -17.21
N LEU A 18 -4.40 26.95 -18.07
CA LEU A 18 -5.54 26.14 -17.64
C LEU A 18 -5.11 24.91 -16.81
N PHE A 19 -3.92 24.36 -17.08
CA PHE A 19 -3.32 23.29 -16.27
C PHE A 19 -2.69 23.81 -14.96
N ASP A 20 -2.27 25.08 -14.90
CA ASP A 20 -1.63 25.70 -13.71
C ASP A 20 -2.65 26.30 -12.71
N ASP A 21 -3.87 26.64 -13.15
CA ASP A 21 -4.89 27.31 -12.31
C ASP A 21 -5.61 26.36 -11.32
N GLU A 22 -5.26 25.07 -11.26
CA GLU A 22 -5.78 24.12 -10.26
C GLU A 22 -5.01 24.12 -8.92
N VAL A 23 -4.17 25.14 -8.66
CA VAL A 23 -3.37 25.22 -7.43
C VAL A 23 -3.81 26.35 -6.51
N MET A 24 -5.06 26.36 -6.04
CA MET A 24 -5.46 27.04 -4.79
C MET A 24 -6.71 26.39 -4.17
N GLY A 25 -6.61 25.10 -3.84
CA GLY A 25 -7.51 24.44 -2.91
C GLY A 25 -6.70 23.95 -1.72
N THR A 26 -6.96 24.46 -0.52
CA THR A 26 -6.34 24.07 0.75
C THR A 26 -6.27 22.55 0.90
N ALA A 27 -5.09 22.00 0.63
CA ALA A 27 -4.79 20.57 0.52
C ALA A 27 -4.60 19.89 1.88
N ALA A 28 -5.43 20.22 2.87
CA ALA A 28 -5.39 19.56 4.17
C ALA A 28 -6.39 18.39 4.28
N ASP A 29 -7.44 18.36 3.46
CA ASP A 29 -8.57 17.42 3.62
C ASP A 29 -9.06 16.76 2.32
N ALA A 30 -8.29 16.89 1.22
CA ALA A 30 -8.59 16.16 0.00
C ALA A 30 -8.00 14.74 0.08
N PRO A 31 -8.78 13.66 -0.18
CA PRO A 31 -8.24 12.31 -0.21
C PRO A 31 -7.13 12.24 -1.26
N PRO A 32 -5.98 11.63 -0.95
CA PRO A 32 -4.82 11.66 -1.82
C PRO A 32 -5.18 11.07 -3.19
N ARG A 33 -5.12 11.91 -4.23
CA ARG A 33 -5.27 11.46 -5.61
C ARG A 33 -4.19 10.42 -5.89
N LEU A 34 -4.51 9.34 -6.61
CA LEU A 34 -3.57 8.27 -7.00
C LEU A 34 -2.56 8.75 -8.06
N THR A 35 -1.90 9.89 -7.84
CA THR A 35 -0.81 10.35 -8.68
C THR A 35 0.43 9.51 -8.39
N GLY A 36 1.32 9.33 -9.37
CA GLY A 36 2.56 8.57 -9.17
C GLY A 36 3.42 9.10 -8.02
N GLN A 37 3.40 10.42 -7.80
CA GLN A 37 4.08 11.07 -6.67
C GLN A 37 3.40 10.79 -5.33
N ALA A 38 2.07 10.73 -5.27
CA ALA A 38 1.33 10.33 -4.07
C ALA A 38 1.55 8.86 -3.73
N LEU A 39 1.68 7.98 -4.73
CA LEU A 39 2.04 6.59 -4.51
C LEU A 39 3.48 6.44 -3.98
N GLN A 40 4.41 7.26 -4.47
CA GLN A 40 5.79 7.31 -3.95
C GLN A 40 5.88 7.91 -2.55
N SER A 41 5.10 8.95 -2.24
CA SER A 41 5.04 9.51 -0.89
C SER A 41 4.33 8.58 0.10
N LEU A 42 3.29 7.86 -0.34
CA LEU A 42 2.68 6.77 0.43
C LEU A 42 3.63 5.59 0.58
N HIS A 43 4.54 5.34 -0.36
CA HIS A 43 5.57 4.32 -0.26
C HIS A 43 6.62 4.70 0.79
N SER A 44 7.04 5.96 0.86
CA SER A 44 7.95 6.46 1.89
C SER A 44 7.28 6.72 3.26
N LEU A 45 5.96 6.96 3.29
CA LEU A 45 5.14 7.06 4.51
C LEU A 45 4.60 5.70 4.99
N ARG A 46 4.59 4.67 4.13
CA ARG A 46 4.48 3.27 4.54
C ARG A 46 5.80 2.91 5.22
N MET A 47 5.91 3.32 6.47
CA MET A 47 6.49 2.43 7.46
C MET A 47 5.78 1.10 7.26
N SER A 48 6.45 0.17 6.57
CA SER A 48 5.95 -1.19 6.44
C SER A 48 5.63 -1.64 7.86
N ARG A 49 4.39 -2.10 8.11
CA ARG A 49 3.98 -2.56 9.45
C ARG A 49 5.10 -3.46 9.97
N SER A 50 5.60 -3.20 11.19
CA SER A 50 6.78 -3.91 11.68
C SER A 50 6.54 -5.41 11.53
N ARG A 51 7.59 -6.15 11.17
CA ARG A 51 7.51 -7.60 10.95
C ARG A 51 6.74 -8.28 12.09
N ASP A 52 7.11 -7.91 13.31
CA ASP A 52 6.55 -8.48 14.52
C ASP A 52 5.04 -8.21 14.62
N LYS A 53 4.58 -7.00 14.24
CA LYS A 53 3.15 -6.69 14.21
C LYS A 53 2.39 -7.52 13.18
N ILE A 54 2.99 -7.85 12.03
CA ILE A 54 2.33 -8.70 11.02
C ILE A 54 2.15 -10.12 11.57
N LEU A 55 3.22 -10.68 12.15
CA LEU A 55 3.22 -12.02 12.72
C LEU A 55 2.28 -12.14 13.93
N GLU A 56 2.23 -11.11 14.78
CA GLU A 56 1.34 -11.03 15.94
C GLU A 56 -0.14 -11.12 15.53
N ASN A 57 -0.58 -10.37 14.50
CA ASN A 57 -1.98 -10.48 14.06
C ASN A 57 -2.29 -11.86 13.44
N LEU A 58 -1.32 -12.50 12.78
CA LEU A 58 -1.51 -13.84 12.23
C LEU A 58 -1.72 -14.85 13.37
N ASP A 59 -0.89 -14.76 14.42
CA ASP A 59 -0.99 -15.61 15.62
C ASP A 59 -2.34 -15.42 16.32
N GLU A 60 -2.75 -14.18 16.56
CA GLU A 60 -4.05 -13.87 17.19
C GLU A 60 -5.22 -14.44 16.38
N MET A 61 -5.25 -14.17 15.06
CA MET A 61 -6.34 -14.62 14.20
C MET A 61 -6.47 -16.16 14.18
N TYR A 62 -5.35 -16.87 14.08
CA TYR A 62 -5.35 -18.33 14.07
C TYR A 62 -5.64 -18.93 15.45
N ARG A 63 -5.14 -18.33 16.52
CA ARG A 63 -5.44 -18.75 17.90
C ARG A 63 -6.94 -18.64 18.17
N GLU A 64 -7.56 -17.50 17.88
CA GLU A 64 -9.00 -17.31 18.09
C GLU A 64 -9.84 -18.30 17.26
N ALA A 65 -9.44 -18.56 16.02
CA ALA A 65 -10.12 -19.54 15.17
C ALA A 65 -9.98 -20.96 15.73
N PHE A 66 -8.80 -21.31 16.23
CA PHE A 66 -8.52 -22.61 16.81
C PHE A 66 -9.26 -22.82 18.13
N GLU A 67 -9.30 -21.82 19.00
CA GLU A 67 -10.07 -21.85 20.25
C GLU A 67 -11.57 -22.01 19.99
N ARG A 68 -12.11 -21.34 18.96
CA ARG A 68 -13.49 -21.55 18.52
C ARG A 68 -13.73 -22.98 18.05
N ALA A 69 -12.84 -23.54 17.23
CA ALA A 69 -12.94 -24.93 16.77
C ALA A 69 -12.79 -25.95 17.90
N GLN A 70 -11.94 -25.66 18.89
CA GLN A 70 -11.78 -26.47 20.09
C GLN A 70 -13.06 -26.46 20.95
N THR A 71 -13.70 -25.30 21.09
CA THR A 71 -14.96 -25.16 21.83
C THR A 71 -16.10 -25.95 21.18
N THR A 72 -16.11 -26.06 19.85
CA THR A 72 -17.10 -26.86 19.10
C THR A 72 -16.72 -28.34 18.97
N GLY A 73 -15.52 -28.73 19.41
CA GLY A 73 -15.02 -30.11 19.30
C GLY A 73 -14.69 -30.56 17.87
N ASP A 74 -14.48 -29.64 16.94
CA ASP A 74 -14.22 -29.95 15.54
C ASP A 74 -12.73 -30.22 15.29
N SER A 75 -12.31 -31.47 15.46
CA SER A 75 -10.93 -31.91 15.25
C SER A 75 -10.43 -31.75 13.80
N SER A 76 -11.34 -31.84 12.82
CA SER A 76 -11.01 -31.65 11.40
C SER A 76 -10.65 -30.19 11.12
N GLN A 77 -11.45 -29.27 11.66
CA GLN A 77 -11.19 -27.84 11.56
C GLN A 77 -9.91 -27.45 12.30
N MET A 78 -9.65 -28.01 13.48
CA MET A 78 -8.40 -27.79 14.22
C MET A 78 -7.16 -28.19 13.39
N ALA A 79 -7.17 -29.38 12.77
CA ALA A 79 -6.07 -29.84 11.94
C ALA A 79 -5.87 -28.98 10.68
N THR A 80 -6.98 -28.52 10.08
CA THR A 80 -6.95 -27.62 8.92
C THR A 80 -6.33 -26.27 9.29
N LEU A 81 -6.72 -25.71 10.45
CA LEU A 81 -6.19 -24.44 10.93
C LEU A 81 -4.69 -24.52 11.27
N ASP A 82 -4.22 -25.61 11.89
CA ASP A 82 -2.79 -25.81 12.16
C ASP A 82 -1.96 -25.88 10.86
N PHE A 83 -2.45 -26.61 9.86
CA PHE A 83 -1.76 -26.69 8.57
C PHE A 83 -1.76 -25.35 7.83
N ALA A 84 -2.89 -24.64 7.84
CA ALA A 84 -2.99 -23.32 7.23
C ALA A 84 -2.01 -22.35 7.89
N TYR A 85 -2.04 -22.22 9.22
CA TYR A 85 -1.15 -21.33 9.97
C TYR A 85 0.33 -21.51 9.58
N ARG A 86 0.81 -22.76 9.52
CA ARG A 86 2.20 -23.06 9.12
C ARG A 86 2.50 -22.63 7.69
N ARG A 87 1.56 -22.85 6.76
CA ARG A 87 1.70 -22.43 5.37
C ARG A 87 1.73 -20.91 5.25
N GLU A 88 0.85 -20.19 5.94
CA GLU A 88 0.85 -18.73 5.89
C GLU A 88 2.06 -18.11 6.58
N GLN A 89 2.53 -18.69 7.69
CA GLN A 89 3.78 -18.29 8.34
C GLN A 89 4.95 -18.35 7.36
N LEU A 90 5.11 -19.47 6.64
CA LEU A 90 6.15 -19.64 5.63
C LEU A 90 6.02 -18.62 4.49
N TYR A 91 4.80 -18.32 4.05
CA TYR A 91 4.57 -17.31 3.01
C TYR A 91 4.98 -15.92 3.47
N PHE A 92 4.65 -15.53 4.71
CA PHE A 92 5.09 -14.25 5.25
C PHE A 92 6.60 -14.17 5.40
N GLU A 93 7.26 -15.21 5.87
CA GLU A 93 8.73 -15.28 5.97
C GLU A 93 9.39 -15.02 4.60
N ILE A 94 8.92 -15.72 3.55
CA ILE A 94 9.44 -15.53 2.19
C ILE A 94 9.21 -14.08 1.69
N LEU A 95 8.02 -13.52 1.93
CA LEU A 95 7.71 -12.16 1.51
C LEU A 95 8.56 -11.11 2.25
N LEU A 96 8.82 -11.34 3.53
CA LEU A 96 9.68 -10.50 4.35
C LEU A 96 11.13 -10.59 3.88
N ASP A 97 11.62 -11.80 3.57
CA ASP A 97 12.96 -12.00 3.01
C ASP A 97 13.14 -11.25 1.69
N ILE A 98 12.12 -11.27 0.81
CA ILE A 98 12.12 -10.53 -0.46
C ILE A 98 12.15 -9.02 -0.20
N ARG A 99 11.32 -8.51 0.73
CA ARG A 99 11.31 -7.09 1.09
C ARG A 99 12.69 -6.65 1.58
N ASP A 100 13.26 -7.42 2.50
CA ASP A 100 14.57 -7.13 3.08
C ASP A 100 15.68 -7.19 2.01
N ALA A 101 15.56 -8.06 0.98
CA ALA A 101 16.47 -8.09 -0.17
C ALA A 101 16.32 -6.87 -1.10
N MET A 102 15.11 -6.31 -1.22
CA MET A 102 14.85 -5.10 -2.00
C MET A 102 15.33 -3.83 -1.30
N GLU A 103 15.18 -3.73 0.02
CA GLU A 103 15.62 -2.58 0.82
C GLU A 103 17.15 -2.46 0.90
N ARG A 104 17.88 -3.58 0.76
CA ARG A 104 19.35 -3.61 0.75
C ARG A 104 19.98 -3.19 -0.59
N ARG A 105 19.18 -2.85 -1.60
CA ARG A 105 19.63 -2.59 -2.98
C ARG A 105 19.58 -1.11 -3.33
#